data_AF-A0A2I6QK28-F1
#
_entry.id   AF-A0A2I6QK28-F1
#
_cell.length_a   1.000
_cell.length_b   1.000
_cell.length_c   1.000
_cell.angle_alpha   90.00
_cell.angle_beta   90.00
_cell.angle_gamma   90.00
#
_symmetry.space_group_name_H-M   'P 1'
#
loop_
_entity.id
_entity.type
_entity.pdbx_description
1 polymer ?
#
loop_
_entity_poly.entity_id
_entity_poly.type
_entity_poly.pdbx_seq_one_letter_code
_entity_poly.pdbx_strand_id
1 'polypeptide(L)' 'MLGCMLCTSRAISAALPLVPQVSFADLDGPTWLAVDVEPALQFTTGELHL' A
#
# COMPACT_ATOMS: atom_id res chain seq x y z
N MET A 1 -13.75 -2.60 3.56
CA MET A 1 -12.87 -2.30 2.42
C MET A 1 -12.08 -1.06 2.77
N LEU A 2 -10.76 -1.12 2.62
CA LEU A 2 -9.84 0.01 2.78
C LEU A 2 -9.18 0.25 1.42
N GLY A 3 -9.14 1.49 0.95
CA GLY A 3 -8.52 1.85 -0.33
C GLY A 3 -7.51 2.97 -0.17
N CYS A 4 -6.77 3.27 -1.24
CA CYS A 4 -5.87 4.41 -1.32
C CYS A 4 -6.11 5.25 -2.58
N MET A 5 -5.55 6.45 -2.61
CA MET A 5 -5.32 7.18 -3.86
C MET A 5 -4.01 6.69 -4.49
N LEU A 6 -3.71 7.10 -5.72
CA LEU A 6 -2.34 6.99 -6.25
C LEU A 6 -1.38 7.78 -5.36
N CYS A 7 -0.58 7.06 -4.56
CA CYS A 7 0.24 7.62 -3.51
C CYS A 7 1.47 6.74 -3.28
N THR A 8 2.47 7.28 -2.56
CA THR A 8 3.72 6.60 -2.24
C THR A 8 3.57 5.61 -1.07
N SER A 9 4.54 4.71 -0.89
CA SER A 9 4.61 3.77 0.24
C SER A 9 4.46 4.41 1.63
N ARG A 10 4.85 5.68 1.79
CA ARG A 10 4.65 6.43 3.04
C ARG A 10 3.18 6.54 3.45
N ALA A 11 2.28 6.75 2.51
CA ALA A 11 0.85 6.87 2.80
C ALA A 11 0.25 5.49 3.11
N ILE A 12 0.66 4.45 2.36
CA ILE A 12 0.25 3.07 2.63
C ILE A 12 0.69 2.64 4.02
N SER A 13 1.93 2.94 4.41
CA SER A 13 2.46 2.64 5.76
C SER A 13 1.60 3.23 6.88
N ALA A 14 1.07 4.44 6.70
CA ALA A 14 0.17 5.07 7.66
C ALA A 14 -1.21 4.39 7.73
N ALA A 15 -1.63 3.72 6.65
CA ALA A 15 -2.90 3.01 6.57
C ALA A 15 -2.83 1.55 7.08
N LEU A 16 -1.64 0.94 7.17
CA LEU A 16 -1.45 -0.46 7.59
C LEU A 16 -2.16 -0.85 8.90
N PRO A 17 -2.20 0.00 9.96
CA PRO A 17 -2.89 -0.35 11.19
C PRO A 17 -4.41 -0.62 11.02
N LEU A 18 -5.00 -0.18 9.91
CA LEU A 18 -6.42 -0.37 9.60
C LEU A 18 -6.70 -1.69 8.86
N VAL A 19 -5.67 -2.33 8.27
CA VAL A 19 -5.81 -3.54 7.45
C VAL A 19 -6.50 -4.70 8.20
N PRO A 20 -6.20 -5.00 9.49
CA PRO A 20 -6.86 -6.09 10.20
C PRO A 20 -8.38 -5.90 10.41
N GLN A 21 -8.91 -4.70 10.15
CA GLN A 21 -10.31 -4.34 10.38
C GLN A 21 -11.18 -4.48 9.13
N VAL A 22 -10.61 -4.91 7.99
CA VAL A 22 -11.32 -4.98 6.72
C VAL A 22 -11.12 -6.34 6.04
N SER A 23 -12.13 -6.78 5.29
CA SER A 23 -12.03 -8.03 4.50
C SER A 23 -11.21 -7.87 3.21
N PHE A 24 -11.06 -6.63 2.73
CA PHE A 24 -10.36 -6.29 1.48
C PHE A 24 -9.60 -4.99 1.65
N ALA A 25 -8.35 -4.97 1.20
CA ALA A 25 -7.47 -3.81 1.19
C ALA A 25 -6.94 -3.59 -0.23
N ASP A 26 -7.19 -2.40 -0.77
CA ASP A 26 -6.71 -1.91 -2.07
C ASP A 26 -5.63 -0.85 -1.82
N LEU A 27 -4.40 -1.32 -1.64
CA LEU A 27 -3.24 -0.52 -1.22
C LEU A 27 -2.12 -0.53 -2.26
N ASP A 28 -2.50 -0.68 -3.54
CA ASP A 28 -1.58 -0.84 -4.66
C ASP A 28 -1.07 0.47 -5.26
N GLY A 29 -1.47 1.63 -4.71
CA GLY A 29 -1.09 2.97 -5.20
C GLY A 29 0.40 3.13 -5.56
N PRO A 30 1.36 2.64 -4.75
CA PRO A 30 2.78 2.71 -5.08
C PRO A 30 3.19 1.92 -6.33
N THR A 31 2.49 0.82 -6.63
CA THR A 31 2.81 -0.06 -7.79
C THR A 31 2.58 0.63 -9.14
N TRP A 32 1.81 1.71 -9.15
CA TRP A 32 1.52 2.52 -10.32
C TRP A 32 2.52 3.67 -10.52
N LEU A 33 3.42 3.92 -9.56
CA LEU A 33 4.39 5.00 -9.63
C LEU A 33 5.66 4.52 -10.35
N ALA A 34 6.19 5.36 -11.25
CA ALA A 34 7.50 5.10 -11.87
C ALA A 34 8.66 5.15 -10.86
N VAL A 35 8.49 5.97 -9.80
CA VAL A 35 9.43 6.10 -8.68
C VAL A 35 8.61 6.27 -7.41
N ASP A 36 8.90 5.45 -6.40
CA ASP A 36 8.32 5.55 -5.06
C ASP A 36 9.29 6.22 -4.07
N VAL A 37 8.84 6.49 -2.84
CA VAL A 37 9.66 6.98 -1.73
C VAL A 37 10.57 5.89 -1.15
N GLU A 38 11.70 6.29 -0.57
CA GLU A 38 12.62 5.39 0.16
C GLU A 38 12.51 5.62 1.68
N PRO A 39 12.31 4.58 2.52
CA PRO A 39 12.14 3.17 2.14
C PRO A 39 10.78 2.87 1.51
N ALA A 40 10.81 2.10 0.42
CA ALA A 40 9.62 1.61 -0.27
C ALA A 40 9.11 0.32 0.38
N LEU A 41 7.78 0.17 0.41
CA LEU A 41 7.16 -1.11 0.71
C LEU A 41 7.39 -2.07 -0.45
N GLN A 42 7.45 -3.36 -0.13
CA GLN A 42 7.73 -4.41 -1.11
C GLN A 42 6.42 -5.07 -1.54
N PHE A 43 6.25 -5.29 -2.84
CA PHE A 43 5.03 -5.82 -3.42
C PHE A 43 5.33 -7.00 -4.35
N THR A 44 4.45 -8.00 -4.33
CA THR A 44 4.25 -8.95 -5.43
C THR A 44 2.79 -8.89 -5.87
N THR A 45 2.44 -9.51 -6.99
CA THR A 45 1.08 -9.45 -7.52
C THR A 45 0.05 -9.91 -6.48
N GLY A 46 -0.78 -8.97 -6.00
CA GLY A 46 -1.82 -9.24 -5.00
C GLY A 46 -1.35 -9.31 -3.54
N GLU A 47 -0.06 -9.09 -3.27
CA GLU A 47 0.51 -9.22 -1.92
C GLU A 47 1.44 -8.05 -1.59
N LEU A 48 1.34 -7.56 -0.35
CA LEU A 48 2.21 -6.58 0.27
C LEU A 48 3.06 -7.28 1.33
N HIS A 49 4.38 -7.08 1.29
CA HIS A 49 5.34 -7.67 2.24
C HIS A 49 5.74 -6.64 3.31
N LEU A 50 5.68 -7.05 4.59
CA LEU A 50 5.99 -6.24 5.77
C LEU A 50 7.23 -6.75 6.50
#